data_AF-A0A964YJI7-F1
#
_entry.id   AF-A0A964YJI7-F1
#
_cell.length_a   1.000
_cell.length_b   1.000
_cell.length_c   1.000
_cell.angle_alpha   90.00
_cell.angle_beta   90.00
_cell.angle_gamma   90.00
#
_symmetry.space_group_name_H-M   'P 1'
#
loop_
_entity.id
_entity.type
_entity.pdbx_description
1 polymer ?
#
loop_
_entity_poly.entity_id
_entity_poly.type
_entity_poly.pdbx_seq_one_letter_code
_entity_poly.pdbx_strand_id
1 'polypeptide(L)'
;MRILAMAVAFLSIHFIATSQSAYEIKANIKPFNKGYFYLAYHFGNKQYLIDSAKIEPSGDAVFTGTKKLQGGVYLVVFPEKNGWVECMIDKDVKFSLKADTSKLLQSLQFENSILIPEVIEKLAGLILRKI
;
A
#
# COMPACT_ATOMS: atom_id res chain seq x y z
N MET A 1 -55.99 -20.69 -22.99
CA MET A 1 -54.61 -21.20 -22.89
C MET A 1 -53.71 -20.45 -23.88
N ARG A 2 -52.59 -19.91 -23.37
CA ARG A 2 -51.28 -19.87 -24.06
C ARG A 2 -50.91 -18.75 -25.04
N ILE A 3 -51.28 -17.47 -24.86
CA ILE A 3 -50.45 -16.43 -25.54
C ILE A 3 -50.28 -15.08 -24.82
N LEU A 4 -50.85 -14.90 -23.62
CA LEU A 4 -50.77 -13.64 -22.86
C LEU A 4 -49.61 -13.58 -21.84
N ALA A 5 -48.58 -14.42 -21.92
CA ALA A 5 -47.55 -14.50 -20.88
C ALA A 5 -46.11 -14.61 -21.42
N MET A 6 -45.82 -13.99 -22.57
CA MET A 6 -44.45 -13.82 -23.07
C MET A 6 -43.95 -12.37 -22.98
N ALA A 7 -44.67 -11.51 -22.25
CA ALA A 7 -44.19 -10.19 -21.90
C ALA A 7 -43.36 -10.29 -20.61
N VAL A 8 -42.10 -9.87 -20.70
CA VAL A 8 -41.26 -9.46 -19.57
C VAL A 8 -40.71 -10.60 -18.70
N ALA A 9 -39.81 -11.39 -19.27
CA ALA A 9 -38.73 -12.00 -18.49
C ALA A 9 -37.41 -11.84 -19.25
N PHE A 10 -37.12 -10.61 -19.70
CA PHE A 10 -35.76 -10.21 -20.02
C PHE A 10 -35.04 -10.11 -18.68
N LEU A 11 -34.56 -11.26 -18.20
CA LEU A 11 -33.77 -11.36 -16.98
C LEU A 11 -32.45 -10.64 -17.26
N SER A 12 -32.43 -9.33 -17.01
CA SER A 12 -31.23 -8.51 -17.04
C SER A 12 -30.29 -9.01 -15.95
N ILE A 13 -29.42 -9.95 -16.32
CA ILE A 13 -28.29 -10.37 -15.49
C ILE A 13 -27.37 -9.14 -15.41
N HIS A 14 -27.52 -8.36 -14.34
CA HIS A 14 -26.61 -7.28 -14.03
C HIS A 14 -25.31 -7.94 -13.57
N PHE A 15 -24.32 -7.96 -14.46
CA PHE A 15 -22.95 -8.32 -14.11
C PHE A 15 -22.42 -7.23 -13.16
N ILE A 16 -22.46 -7.50 -11.85
CA ILE A 16 -21.78 -6.66 -10.86
C ILE A 16 -20.28 -6.93 -11.04
N ALA A 17 -19.63 -6.12 -11.88
CA ALA A 17 -18.18 -6.13 -12.00
C ALA A 17 -17.60 -5.54 -10.71
N THR A 18 -17.21 -6.40 -9.77
CA THR A 18 -16.38 -5.98 -8.65
C THR A 18 -14.98 -5.71 -9.20
N SER A 19 -14.53 -4.45 -9.12
CA SER A 19 -13.15 -4.11 -9.45
C SER A 19 -12.23 -4.76 -8.43
N GLN A 20 -11.66 -5.92 -8.76
CA GLN A 20 -10.67 -6.58 -7.92
C GLN A 20 -9.38 -5.73 -7.91
N SER A 21 -9.03 -5.15 -6.76
CA SER A 21 -7.77 -4.44 -6.60
C SER A 21 -6.60 -5.39 -6.85
N ALA A 22 -5.66 -4.96 -7.69
CA ALA A 22 -4.43 -5.67 -8.02
C ALA A 22 -3.35 -5.52 -6.94
N TYR A 23 -3.52 -4.59 -6.01
CA TYR A 23 -2.78 -4.50 -4.74
C TYR A 23 -3.61 -3.80 -3.66
N GLU A 24 -3.29 -4.09 -2.40
CA GLU A 24 -3.83 -3.48 -1.19
C GLU A 24 -2.69 -3.34 -0.17
N ILE A 25 -2.23 -2.11 0.07
CA ILE A 25 -1.14 -1.84 1.01
C ILE A 25 -1.70 -0.99 2.13
N LYS A 26 -1.78 -1.55 3.34
CA LYS A 26 -2.22 -0.82 4.51
C LYS A 26 -1.00 -0.23 5.23
N ALA A 27 -1.01 1.06 5.50
CA ALA A 27 0.02 1.75 6.27
C ALA A 27 -0.59 2.39 7.52
N ASN A 28 0.07 2.20 8.66
CA ASN A 28 -0.19 2.94 9.89
C ASN A 28 1.15 3.42 10.45
N ILE A 29 1.43 4.71 10.30
CA ILE A 29 2.73 5.27 10.68
C ILE A 29 2.51 6.41 11.66
N LYS A 30 2.97 6.24 12.90
CA LYS A 30 2.84 7.26 13.94
C LYS A 30 3.86 8.39 13.74
N PRO A 31 3.49 9.65 14.04
CA PRO A 31 2.25 10.08 14.70
C PRO A 31 1.14 10.52 13.73
N PHE A 32 1.21 10.16 12.45
CA PHE A 32 0.33 10.74 11.44
C PHE A 32 -1.10 10.21 11.56
N ASN A 33 -2.07 11.12 11.62
CA ASN A 33 -3.51 10.83 11.72
C ASN A 33 -4.37 11.69 10.78
N LYS A 34 -3.72 12.45 9.90
CA LYS A 34 -4.35 13.32 8.89
C LYS A 34 -3.41 13.54 7.72
N GLY A 35 -3.97 13.90 6.57
CA GLY A 35 -3.22 14.14 5.34
C GLY A 35 -3.17 12.89 4.47
N TYR A 36 -2.06 12.72 3.75
CA TYR A 36 -1.88 11.62 2.82
C TYR A 36 -0.50 11.00 3.00
N PHE A 37 -0.43 9.68 2.97
CA PHE A 37 0.81 9.02 2.62
C PHE A 37 0.92 8.91 1.10
N TYR A 38 2.14 8.84 0.60
CA TYR A 38 2.39 8.64 -0.83
C TYR A 38 3.19 7.37 -1.04
N LEU A 39 2.84 6.59 -2.06
CA LEU A 39 3.62 5.45 -2.49
C LEU A 39 4.57 5.90 -3.58
N ALA A 40 5.84 5.52 -3.47
CA ALA A 40 6.86 5.86 -4.45
C ALA A 40 7.83 4.69 -4.70
N TYR A 41 8.60 4.79 -5.78
CA TYR A 41 9.70 3.87 -6.08
C TYR A 41 10.96 4.63 -6.48
N HIS A 42 12.11 3.95 -6.38
CA HIS A 42 13.40 4.47 -6.84
C HIS A 42 13.60 4.24 -8.33
N PHE A 43 14.05 5.28 -9.04
CA PHE A 43 14.55 5.17 -10.41
C PHE A 43 15.85 5.96 -10.54
N GLY A 44 16.97 5.24 -10.54
CA GLY A 44 18.30 5.81 -10.39
C GLY A 44 18.39 6.62 -9.09
N ASN A 45 18.77 7.89 -9.20
CA ASN A 45 18.93 8.79 -8.05
C ASN A 45 17.65 9.58 -7.71
N LYS A 46 16.52 9.25 -8.33
CA LYS A 46 15.24 9.95 -8.16
C LYS A 46 14.19 9.04 -7.54
N GLN A 47 13.20 9.66 -6.88
CA GLN A 47 12.02 8.99 -6.35
C GLN A 47 10.79 9.46 -7.12
N TYR A 48 9.91 8.54 -7.49
CA TYR A 48 8.70 8.84 -8.26
C TYR A 48 7.46 8.40 -7.49
N LEU A 49 6.58 9.35 -7.17
CA LEU A 49 5.27 9.06 -6.56
C LEU A 49 4.36 8.37 -7.59
N ILE A 50 3.69 7.30 -7.19
CA ILE A 50 2.79 6.51 -8.04
C ILE A 50 1.38 6.40 -7.49
N ASP A 51 1.20 6.65 -6.19
CA ASP A 51 -0.11 6.57 -5.53
C ASP A 51 -0.14 7.46 -4.28
N SER A 52 -1.33 7.71 -3.75
CA SER A 52 -1.56 8.41 -2.49
C SER A 52 -2.74 7.80 -1.74
N ALA A 53 -2.59 7.60 -0.44
CA ALA A 53 -3.66 7.12 0.42
C ALA A 53 -3.97 8.15 1.50
N LYS A 54 -5.25 8.50 1.63
CA LYS A 54 -5.70 9.39 2.71
C LYS A 54 -5.53 8.70 4.05
N ILE A 55 -5.05 9.46 5.03
CA ILE A 55 -4.91 9.00 6.41
C ILE A 55 -6.23 9.24 7.13
N GLU A 56 -6.81 8.16 7.63
CA GLU A 56 -8.00 8.19 8.46
C GLU A 56 -7.66 8.64 9.89
N PRO A 57 -8.64 9.07 10.70
CA PRO A 57 -8.40 9.51 12.08
C PRO A 57 -7.72 8.46 12.97
N SER A 58 -7.83 7.16 12.63
CA SER A 58 -7.13 6.06 13.30
C SER A 58 -5.62 5.99 12.99
N GLY A 59 -5.14 6.77 12.02
CA GLY A 59 -3.79 6.69 11.46
C GLY A 59 -3.64 5.67 10.33
N ASP A 60 -4.69 4.92 10.01
CA ASP A 60 -4.69 3.97 8.91
C ASP A 60 -4.83 4.68 7.56
N ALA A 61 -4.08 4.20 6.58
CA ALA A 61 -4.23 4.56 5.17
C ALA A 61 -4.11 3.30 4.32
N VAL A 62 -4.89 3.21 3.25
CA VAL A 62 -4.88 2.04 2.36
C VAL A 62 -4.64 2.48 0.92
N PHE A 63 -3.54 2.02 0.34
CA PHE A 63 -3.27 2.17 -1.09
C PHE A 63 -3.92 1.01 -1.84
N THR A 64 -4.66 1.30 -2.90
CA THR A 64 -5.28 0.29 -3.77
C THR A 64 -5.22 0.74 -5.21
N GLY A 65 -4.98 -0.21 -6.12
CA GLY A 65 -4.96 0.07 -7.54
C GLY A 65 -5.29 -1.14 -8.38
N THR A 66 -5.72 -0.91 -9.62
CA THR A 66 -6.12 -1.96 -10.58
C THR A 66 -4.94 -2.49 -11.41
N LYS A 67 -3.80 -1.79 -11.38
CA LYS A 67 -2.56 -2.20 -12.05
C LYS A 67 -1.65 -2.88 -11.06
N LYS A 68 -1.14 -4.06 -11.42
CA LYS A 68 -0.18 -4.78 -10.59
C LYS A 68 1.12 -3.98 -10.45
N LEU A 69 1.61 -3.85 -9.22
CA LEU A 69 2.93 -3.28 -8.95
C LEU A 69 4.01 -4.29 -9.35
N GLN A 70 5.11 -3.78 -9.90
CA GLN A 70 6.29 -4.62 -10.13
C GLN A 70 6.93 -4.95 -8.79
N GLY A 71 7.54 -6.13 -8.67
CA GLY A 71 8.30 -6.48 -7.47
C GLY A 71 9.53 -5.57 -7.31
N GLY A 72 9.83 -5.17 -6.07
CA GLY A 72 10.96 -4.30 -5.76
C GLY A 72 10.79 -3.51 -4.46
N VAL A 73 11.71 -2.58 -4.22
CA VAL A 73 11.69 -1.69 -3.06
C VAL A 73 10.83 -0.45 -3.38
N TYR A 74 9.84 -0.23 -2.53
CA TYR A 74 8.95 0.92 -2.56
C TYR A 74 9.11 1.73 -1.28
N LEU A 75 8.55 2.93 -1.33
CA LEU A 75 8.66 3.97 -0.32
C LEU A 75 7.25 4.38 0.08
N VAL A 76 6.93 4.33 1.38
CA VAL A 76 5.76 4.99 1.95
C VAL A 76 6.22 6.32 2.51
N VAL A 77 5.97 7.39 1.76
CA VAL A 77 6.44 8.76 2.02
C VAL A 77 5.46 9.48 2.94
N PHE A 78 6.01 10.22 3.91
CA PHE A 78 5.25 10.96 4.91
C PHE A 78 4.48 12.16 4.31
N PRO A 79 3.43 12.66 5.00
CA PRO A 79 2.60 13.75 4.48
C PRO A 79 3.38 15.01 4.10
N GLU A 80 4.39 15.35 4.89
CA GLU A 80 5.25 16.53 4.68
C GLU A 80 6.41 16.27 3.71
N LYS A 81 6.53 15.05 3.17
CA LYS A 81 7.59 14.62 2.25
C LYS A 81 9.02 14.84 2.79
N ASN A 82 9.16 14.82 4.11
CA ASN A 82 10.42 14.97 4.84
C ASN A 82 11.05 13.61 5.24
N GLY A 83 10.41 12.51 4.88
CA GLY A 83 10.89 11.16 5.17
C GLY A 83 9.99 10.08 4.58
N TRP A 84 10.42 8.83 4.73
CA TRP A 84 9.72 7.66 4.22
C TRP A 84 10.09 6.40 5.02
N VAL A 85 9.30 5.35 4.82
CA VAL A 85 9.63 3.97 5.21
C VAL A 85 9.77 3.13 3.95
N GLU A 86 10.84 2.35 3.87
CA GLU A 86 11.06 1.41 2.77
C GLU A 86 10.32 0.10 3.02
N CYS A 87 9.69 -0.43 1.98
CA CYS A 87 9.02 -1.73 2.00
C CYS A 87 9.37 -2.53 0.74
N MET A 88 9.49 -3.84 0.87
CA MET A 88 9.64 -4.73 -0.28
C MET A 88 8.26 -5.22 -0.71
N ILE A 89 7.95 -5.04 -1.98
CA ILE A 89 6.75 -5.59 -2.62
C ILE A 89 7.22 -6.72 -3.52
N ASP A 90 6.64 -7.91 -3.39
CA ASP A 90 6.89 -9.03 -4.30
C ASP A 90 5.55 -9.55 -4.90
N LYS A 91 5.25 -10.85 -4.78
CA LYS A 91 4.06 -11.46 -5.37
C LYS A 91 2.79 -11.19 -4.58
N ASP A 92 2.94 -10.81 -3.31
CA ASP A 92 1.82 -10.61 -2.41
C ASP A 92 1.08 -9.32 -2.74
N VAL A 93 -0.20 -9.51 -3.06
CA VAL A 93 -1.13 -8.45 -3.44
C VAL A 93 -1.62 -7.68 -2.22
N LYS A 94 -1.48 -8.24 -1.00
CA LYS A 94 -2.02 -7.65 0.22
C LYS A 94 -1.03 -7.70 1.38
N PHE A 95 -0.60 -6.55 1.88
CA PHE A 95 0.21 -6.50 3.10
C PHE A 95 -0.08 -5.27 3.94
N SER A 96 0.33 -5.32 5.21
CA SER A 96 0.23 -4.20 6.14
C SER A 96 1.61 -3.82 6.67
N LEU A 97 1.79 -2.52 6.90
CA LEU A 97 2.97 -1.90 7.47
C LEU A 97 2.58 -1.04 8.66
N LYS A 98 3.20 -1.28 9.80
CA LYS A 98 3.09 -0.45 11.00
C LYS A 98 4.45 0.07 11.39
N ALA A 99 4.54 1.35 11.73
CA ALA A 99 5.79 1.95 12.19
C ALA A 99 5.53 3.15 13.10
N ASP A 100 6.55 3.49 13.90
CA ASP A 100 6.62 4.72 14.69
C ASP A 100 7.88 5.48 14.28
N THR A 101 7.70 6.71 13.77
CA THR A 101 8.83 7.53 13.32
C THR A 101 9.84 7.86 14.42
N SER A 102 9.44 7.86 15.70
CA SER A 102 10.34 8.08 16.83
C SER A 102 11.28 6.90 17.09
N LYS A 103 10.90 5.69 16.68
CA LYS A 103 11.63 4.44 16.91
C LYS A 103 11.55 3.54 15.68
N LEU A 104 11.88 4.09 14.51
CA LEU A 104 11.56 3.45 13.24
C LEU A 104 12.14 2.03 13.12
N LEU A 105 13.43 1.86 13.43
CA LEU A 105 14.10 0.55 13.34
C LEU A 105 13.51 -0.53 14.26
N GLN A 106 12.89 -0.14 15.38
CA GLN A 106 12.41 -1.07 16.41
C GLN A 106 10.91 -1.33 16.30
N SER A 107 10.16 -0.39 15.74
CA SER A 107 8.70 -0.41 15.65
C SER A 107 8.18 -0.91 14.30
N LEU A 108 9.07 -1.01 13.30
CA LEU A 108 8.74 -1.44 11.95
C LEU A 108 8.24 -2.89 11.96
N GLN A 109 6.97 -3.08 11.62
CA GLN A 109 6.30 -4.36 11.57
C GLN A 109 5.60 -4.51 10.23
N PHE A 110 5.78 -5.68 9.63
CA PHE A 110 5.11 -6.05 8.39
C PHE A 110 4.27 -7.29 8.64
N GLU A 111 2.98 -7.23 8.28
CA GLU A 111 2.09 -8.38 8.34
C GLU A 111 1.73 -8.78 6.91
N ASN A 112 1.78 -10.08 6.61
CA ASN A 112 1.52 -10.63 5.27
C ASN A 112 2.44 -10.08 4.15
N SER A 113 3.62 -9.55 4.50
CA SER A 113 4.69 -9.20 3.55
C SER A 113 5.92 -10.04 3.88
N ILE A 114 6.54 -10.59 2.82
CA ILE A 114 7.85 -11.24 2.93
C ILE A 114 8.89 -10.14 3.09
N LEU A 115 9.24 -9.80 4.32
CA LEU A 115 10.51 -9.14 4.58
C LEU A 115 11.51 -10.10 5.20
N ILE A 116 12.58 -10.27 4.44
CA ILE A 116 13.78 -11.00 4.80
C ILE A 116 14.48 -10.17 5.89
N PRO A 117 14.82 -10.74 7.06
CA PRO A 117 15.52 -10.05 8.14
C PRO A 117 16.77 -9.26 7.70
N GLU A 118 17.38 -9.66 6.58
CA GLU A 118 18.56 -9.04 5.97
C GLU A 118 18.33 -7.60 5.48
N VAL A 119 17.10 -7.22 5.08
CA VAL A 119 16.78 -5.83 4.70
C VAL A 119 16.80 -4.91 5.92
N ILE A 120 16.38 -5.40 7.09
CA ILE A 120 16.40 -4.65 8.35
C ILE A 120 17.83 -4.36 8.78
N GLU A 121 18.72 -5.36 8.70
CA GLU A 121 20.15 -5.17 9.01
C GLU A 121 20.84 -4.23 8.01
N LYS A 122 20.52 -4.33 6.72
CA LYS A 122 21.11 -3.46 5.68
C LYS A 122 20.68 -2.00 5.85
N LEU A 123 19.43 -1.75 6.25
CA LEU A 123 18.93 -0.40 6.55
C LEU A 123 19.52 0.16 7.85
N ALA A 124 19.63 -0.65 8.91
CA ALA A 124 20.32 -0.27 10.14
C ALA A 124 21.80 0.07 9.89
N GLY A 125 22.48 -0.73 9.06
CA GLY A 125 23.87 -0.49 8.66
C GLY A 125 24.07 0.75 7.78
N LEU A 126 23.06 1.16 7.01
CA LEU A 126 23.12 2.39 6.20
C LEU A 126 22.94 3.67 7.04
N ILE A 127 22.12 3.60 8.10
CA ILE A 127 21.87 4.71 9.03
C ILE A 127 23.09 4.95 9.92
N LEU A 128 23.78 3.89 10.37
CA LEU A 128 24.99 3.99 11.21
C LEU A 128 26.23 4.52 10.46
N ARG A 129 26.23 4.52 9.11
CA ARG A 129 27.33 5.11 8.31
C ARG A 129 27.18 6.60 8.02
N LYS A 130 26.09 7.22 8.45
CA LYS A 130 25.82 8.66 8.26
C LYS A 130 25.91 9.49 9.55
N ILE A 131 26.44 8.92 10.62
CA ILE A 131 26.80 9.61 11.87
C ILE A 131 28.33 9.60 12.00
#